data_AF-A0A1C5KGZ0-F1
#
_entry.id   AF-A0A1C5KGZ0-F1
#
_cell.length_a   1.000
_cell.length_b   1.000
_cell.length_c   1.000
_cell.angle_alpha   90.00
_cell.angle_beta   90.00
_cell.angle_gamma   90.00
#
_symmetry.space_group_name_H-M   'P 1'
#
loop_
_entity.id
_entity.type
_entity.pdbx_description
1 polymer ?
#
loop_
_entity_poly.entity_id
_entity_poly.type
_entity_poly.pdbx_seq_one_letter_code
_entity_poly.pdbx_strand_id
1 'polypeptide(L)'
;MKGIESRTEKTGLLLNIYDREPGEFTNAEGKLIKYEAATVIVLLLLWDSKGSAQKIKVDPSAAMNIKEQTEDLAWASLVKVKLNGKEAVSIELIQDPFSKFF
;
A
#
# COMPACT_ATOMS: atom_id res chain seq x y z
N MET A 1 3.89 -28.30 -7.33
CA MET A 1 3.68 -26.88 -7.71
C MET A 1 2.57 -26.33 -6.82
N LYS A 2 2.90 -25.51 -5.81
CA LYS A 2 1.88 -24.92 -4.91
C LYS A 2 1.38 -23.63 -5.55
N GLY A 3 0.08 -23.57 -5.83
CA GLY A 3 -0.59 -22.42 -6.41
C GLY A 3 -0.32 -21.18 -5.57
N ILE A 4 0.28 -20.19 -6.20
CA ILE A 4 0.26 -18.82 -5.71
C ILE A 4 -1.16 -18.36 -5.94
N GLU A 5 -2.05 -18.61 -4.99
CA GLU A 5 -3.25 -17.79 -4.88
C GLU A 5 -2.73 -16.36 -4.79
N SER A 6 -2.97 -15.57 -5.84
CA SER A 6 -2.88 -14.13 -5.74
C SER A 6 -3.80 -13.76 -4.59
N ARG A 7 -3.22 -13.54 -3.41
CA ARG A 7 -3.99 -13.04 -2.27
C ARG A 7 -4.59 -11.73 -2.76
N THR A 8 -5.88 -11.74 -3.00
CA THR A 8 -6.66 -10.59 -3.45
C THR A 8 -6.75 -9.52 -2.36
N GLU A 9 -6.13 -9.76 -1.20
CA GLU A 9 -6.19 -8.91 -0.03
C GLU A 9 -4.86 -8.92 0.73
N LYS A 10 -4.52 -7.78 1.32
CA LYS A 10 -3.41 -7.60 2.25
C LYS A 10 -3.90 -6.84 3.48
N THR A 11 -3.50 -7.30 4.66
CA THR A 11 -3.82 -6.64 5.93
C THR A 11 -2.53 -6.17 6.59
N GLY A 12 -2.53 -4.95 7.09
CA GLY A 12 -1.34 -4.34 7.68
C GLY A 12 -1.62 -2.98 8.33
N LEU A 13 -0.61 -2.44 8.99
CA LEU A 13 -0.64 -1.08 9.50
C LEU A 13 -0.39 -0.11 8.34
N LEU A 14 -1.28 0.87 8.18
CA LEU A 14 -1.15 1.94 7.22
C LEU A 14 -0.08 2.92 7.69
N LEU A 15 1.07 2.94 7.02
CA LEU A 15 2.16 3.83 7.39
C LEU A 15 2.09 5.17 6.68
N ASN A 16 1.71 5.17 5.39
CA ASN A 16 1.61 6.38 4.57
C ASN A 16 0.84 6.11 3.28
N ILE A 17 0.28 7.17 2.69
CA ILE A 17 -0.25 7.20 1.31
C ILE A 17 0.26 8.48 0.66
N TYR A 18 0.86 8.36 -0.53
CA TYR A 18 1.43 9.51 -1.21
C TYR A 18 1.39 9.35 -2.73
N ASP A 19 1.37 10.49 -3.41
CA ASP A 19 1.63 10.54 -4.85
C ASP A 19 3.11 10.53 -5.12
N ARG A 20 3.52 9.66 -6.04
CA ARG A 20 4.88 9.57 -6.51
C ARG A 20 4.94 10.07 -7.93
N GLU A 21 5.81 11.03 -8.19
CA GLU A 21 6.18 11.49 -9.53
C GLU A 21 6.89 10.38 -10.35
N PRO A 22 6.87 10.44 -11.69
CA PRO A 22 7.66 9.53 -12.50
C PRO A 22 9.16 9.78 -12.28
N GLY A 23 9.97 8.75 -12.44
CA GLY A 23 11.41 8.88 -12.26
C GLY A 23 12.18 7.66 -12.72
N GLU A 24 13.50 7.73 -12.56
CA GLU A 24 14.40 6.65 -12.89
C GLU A 24 15.54 6.54 -11.89
N PHE A 25 16.01 5.32 -11.67
CA PHE A 25 17.19 5.05 -10.86
C PHE A 25 17.92 3.82 -11.38
N THR A 26 19.22 3.74 -11.14
CA THR A 26 20.01 2.55 -11.43
C THR A 26 20.04 1.66 -10.18
N ASN A 27 19.62 0.41 -10.31
CA ASN A 27 19.66 -0.53 -9.19
C ASN A 27 21.11 -0.96 -8.85
N ALA A 28 21.28 -1.71 -7.76
CA ALA A 28 22.59 -2.20 -7.33
C ALA A 28 23.29 -3.14 -8.35
N GLU A 29 22.54 -3.67 -9.32
CA GLU A 29 23.06 -4.51 -10.40
C GLU A 29 23.43 -3.69 -11.66
N GLY A 30 23.35 -2.37 -11.60
CA GLY A 30 23.67 -1.47 -12.72
C GLY A 30 22.55 -1.31 -13.76
N LYS A 31 21.35 -1.84 -13.49
CA LYS A 31 20.20 -1.75 -14.40
C LYS A 31 19.41 -0.46 -14.17
N LEU A 32 19.19 0.31 -15.24
CA LEU A 32 18.29 1.46 -15.22
C LEU A 32 16.84 0.97 -15.06
N ILE A 33 16.18 1.40 -13.99
CA ILE A 33 14.77 1.16 -13.71
C ILE A 33 14.04 2.49 -13.85
N LYS A 34 13.08 2.54 -14.77
CA LYS A 34 12.13 3.65 -14.90
C LYS A 34 10.83 3.28 -14.21
N TYR A 35 10.16 4.27 -13.64
CA TYR A 35 8.86 4.09 -13.03
C TYR A 35 7.96 5.29 -13.31
N GLU A 36 6.68 5.00 -13.53
CA GLU A 36 5.69 6.03 -13.81
C GLU A 36 5.11 6.65 -12.53
N ALA A 37 4.42 7.77 -12.72
CA ALA A 37 3.62 8.42 -11.71
C ALA A 37 2.58 7.44 -11.15
N ALA A 38 2.38 7.44 -9.83
CA ALA A 38 1.37 6.61 -9.20
C ALA A 38 1.06 7.08 -7.78
N THR A 39 -0.18 6.88 -7.33
CA THR A 39 -0.51 6.88 -5.90
C THR A 39 -0.03 5.55 -5.29
N VAL A 40 0.62 5.63 -4.13
CA VAL A 40 1.25 4.48 -3.46
C VAL A 40 0.79 4.39 -2.01
N ILE A 41 0.33 3.21 -1.61
CA ILE A 41 0.05 2.85 -0.21
C ILE A 41 1.27 2.16 0.37
N VAL A 42 1.69 2.58 1.57
CA VAL A 42 2.76 1.94 2.34
C VAL A 42 2.14 1.19 3.51
N LEU A 43 2.30 -0.14 3.51
CA LEU A 43 1.80 -1.02 4.55
C LEU A 43 2.92 -1.74 5.27
N LEU A 44 2.86 -1.82 6.59
CA LEU A 44 3.55 -2.85 7.36
C LEU A 44 2.62 -4.05 7.50
N LEU A 45 2.86 -5.13 6.75
CA LEU A 45 1.96 -6.29 6.77
C LEU A 45 1.94 -6.95 8.15
N LEU A 46 0.75 -7.33 8.59
CA LEU A 46 0.63 -8.24 9.71
C LEU A 46 1.28 -9.57 9.35
N TRP A 47 1.98 -10.17 10.31
CA TRP A 47 2.65 -11.47 10.18
C TRP A 47 3.85 -11.50 9.23
N ASP A 48 4.29 -10.36 8.70
CA ASP A 48 5.59 -10.31 8.02
C ASP A 48 6.71 -10.27 9.07
N SER A 49 7.32 -11.43 9.29
CA SER A 49 8.43 -11.59 10.24
C SER A 49 9.66 -10.76 9.88
N LYS A 50 9.76 -10.25 8.65
CA LYS A 50 10.83 -9.35 8.23
C LYS A 50 10.58 -7.89 8.61
N GLY A 51 9.37 -7.55 9.06
CA GLY A 51 9.00 -6.18 9.40
C GLY A 51 9.17 -5.19 8.24
N SER A 52 9.11 -5.67 6.99
CA SER A 52 9.43 -4.84 5.84
C SER A 52 8.18 -4.12 5.33
N ALA A 53 8.27 -2.79 5.21
CA ALA A 53 7.19 -2.00 4.63
C ALA A 53 7.02 -2.35 3.14
N GLN A 54 5.79 -2.69 2.75
CA GLN A 54 5.41 -2.94 1.37
C GLN A 54 4.81 -1.69 0.75
N LYS A 55 5.28 -1.37 -0.46
CA LYS A 55 4.72 -0.31 -1.29
C LYS A 55 3.81 -0.93 -2.33
N ILE A 56 2.55 -0.54 -2.34
CA ILE A 56 1.52 -1.06 -3.24
C ILE A 56 1.02 0.10 -4.09
N LYS A 57 1.07 -0.03 -5.41
CA LYS A 57 0.48 0.95 -6.32
C LYS A 57 -1.04 0.89 -6.21
N VAL A 58 -1.69 2.03 -6.30
CA VAL A 58 -3.16 2.12 -6.39
C VAL A 58 -3.56 2.10 -7.87
N ASP A 59 -4.63 1.38 -8.19
CA ASP A 59 -5.26 1.44 -9.49
C ASP A 59 -5.71 2.88 -9.76
N PRO A 60 -5.40 3.49 -10.92
CA PRO A 60 -5.73 4.88 -11.20
C PRO A 60 -7.22 5.23 -11.00
N SER A 61 -8.13 4.28 -11.26
CA SER A 61 -9.57 4.47 -11.08
C SER A 61 -9.99 4.54 -9.59
N ALA A 62 -9.20 3.96 -8.70
CA ALA A 62 -9.46 3.93 -7.26
C ALA A 62 -8.67 5.00 -6.48
N ALA A 63 -7.70 5.66 -7.11
CA ALA A 63 -6.75 6.55 -6.43
C ALA A 63 -7.40 7.69 -5.65
N MET A 64 -8.38 8.38 -6.26
CA MET A 64 -9.08 9.49 -5.61
C MET A 64 -9.90 9.02 -4.42
N ASN A 65 -10.70 7.97 -4.60
CA ASN A 65 -11.53 7.40 -3.52
C ASN A 65 -10.69 6.86 -2.35
N ILE A 66 -9.58 6.16 -2.63
CA ILE A 66 -8.69 5.68 -1.57
C ILE A 66 -8.10 6.84 -0.78
N LYS A 67 -7.67 7.93 -1.45
CA LYS A 67 -7.15 9.11 -0.74
C LYS A 67 -8.20 9.70 0.19
N GLU A 68 -9.38 10.00 -0.34
CA GLU A 68 -10.51 10.55 0.44
C GLU A 68 -10.84 9.67 1.66
N GLN A 69 -10.91 8.35 1.48
CA GLN A 69 -11.16 7.40 2.57
C GLN A 69 -10.06 7.39 3.65
N THR A 70 -8.88 7.90 3.32
CA THR A 70 -7.70 7.83 4.18
C THR A 70 -7.27 9.16 4.79
N GLU A 71 -7.91 10.27 4.41
CA GLU A 71 -7.59 11.60 4.94
C GLU A 71 -7.76 11.67 6.46
N ASP A 72 -8.81 11.03 6.98
CA ASP A 72 -9.14 11.04 8.42
C ASP A 72 -8.55 9.86 9.20
N LEU A 73 -7.80 8.96 8.53
CA LEU A 73 -7.24 7.80 9.22
C LEU A 73 -6.02 8.19 10.03
N ALA A 74 -6.00 7.81 11.31
CA ALA A 74 -4.82 7.97 12.13
C ALA A 74 -3.64 7.18 11.57
N TRP A 75 -2.43 7.72 11.78
CA TRP A 75 -1.19 7.01 11.45
C TRP A 75 -1.16 5.62 12.11
N ALA A 76 -0.66 4.62 11.37
CA ALA A 76 -0.61 3.22 11.81
C ALA A 76 -1.99 2.60 12.11
N SER A 77 -3.06 3.13 11.52
CA SER A 77 -4.36 2.45 11.45
C SER A 77 -4.22 1.05 10.86
N LEU A 78 -4.89 0.07 11.45
CA LEU A 78 -4.96 -1.27 10.91
C LEU A 78 -5.96 -1.31 9.75
N VAL A 79 -5.48 -1.61 8.55
CA VAL A 79 -6.28 -1.59 7.32
C VAL A 79 -6.23 -2.90 6.58
N LYS A 80 -7.27 -3.14 5.78
CA LYS A 80 -7.33 -4.17 4.74
C LYS A 80 -7.28 -3.48 3.38
N VAL A 81 -6.42 -3.94 2.50
CA VAL A 81 -6.30 -3.46 1.13
C VAL A 81 -6.68 -4.57 0.18
N LYS A 82 -7.70 -4.34 -0.65
CA LYS A 82 -8.11 -5.25 -1.72
C LYS A 82 -7.29 -4.97 -2.96
N LEU A 83 -6.84 -6.04 -3.62
CA LEU A 83 -5.98 -6.01 -4.79
C LEU A 83 -6.72 -6.54 -6.02
N ASN A 84 -6.51 -5.86 -7.16
CA ASN A 84 -6.74 -6.42 -8.49
C ASN A 84 -5.37 -6.65 -9.14
N GLY A 85 -4.93 -7.91 -9.19
CA GLY A 85 -3.56 -8.24 -9.58
C GLY A 85 -2.53 -7.72 -8.56
N LYS A 86 -1.80 -6.67 -8.92
CA LYS A 86 -0.75 -6.05 -8.07
C LYS A 86 -1.15 -4.67 -7.52
N GLU A 87 -2.30 -4.17 -7.93
CA GLU A 87 -2.73 -2.81 -7.65
C GLU A 87 -3.86 -2.81 -6.62
N ALA A 88 -3.84 -1.83 -5.73
CA ALA A 88 -4.89 -1.61 -4.75
C ALA A 88 -6.11 -0.98 -5.40
N VAL A 89 -7.29 -1.56 -5.15
CA VAL A 89 -8.57 -1.06 -5.70
C VAL A 89 -9.52 -0.59 -4.60
N SER A 90 -9.27 -0.98 -3.35
CA SER A 90 -9.99 -0.42 -2.20
C SER A 90 -9.16 -0.56 -0.93
N ILE A 91 -9.45 0.29 0.05
CA ILE A 91 -8.91 0.22 1.40
C ILE A 91 -10.07 0.24 2.40
N GLU A 92 -9.95 -0.51 3.47
CA GLU A 92 -10.95 -0.61 4.53
C GLU A 92 -10.24 -0.48 5.88
N LEU A 93 -10.70 0.43 6.73
CA LEU A 93 -10.26 0.49 8.12
C LEU A 93 -10.80 -0.72 8.89
N ILE A 94 -9.90 -1.51 9.48
CA ILE A 94 -10.28 -2.59 10.40
C ILE A 94 -10.36 -2.04 11.82
N GLN A 95 -9.32 -1.33 12.23
CA GLN A 95 -9.19 -0.79 13.57
C GLN A 95 -8.29 0.41 13.55
N ASP A 96 -8.65 1.45 14.30
CA ASP A 96 -7.75 2.54 14.63
C ASP A 96 -7.23 2.33 16.07
N PRO A 97 -6.03 1.73 16.24
CA PRO A 97 -5.46 1.47 17.55
C PRO A 97 -5.10 2.75 18.31
N PHE A 98 -5.00 3.90 17.63
CA PHE A 98 -4.60 5.17 18.22
C PHE A 98 -5.74 6.19 18.34
N SER A 99 -6.95 5.85 17.89
CA SER A 99 -8.18 6.68 17.98
C SER A 99 -8.52 7.25 19.37
N LYS A 100 -7.96 6.71 20.45
CA LYS A 100 -8.17 7.21 21.83
C LYS A 100 -7.02 8.06 22.37
N PHE A 101 -5.95 8.24 21.61
CA PHE A 101 -4.72 8.94 22.04
C PHE A 101 -4.56 10.34 21.43
N PHE A 102 -5.48 10.76 20.57
CA PHE A 102 -5.50 12.07 19.91
C PHE A 102 -6.86 12.75 20.07
#